data_AF-A0A0Q6YWI8-F1
#
_entry.id   AF-A0A0Q6YWI8-F1
#
_cell.length_a   1.000
_cell.length_b   1.000
_cell.length_c   1.000
_cell.angle_alpha   90.00
_cell.angle_beta   90.00
_cell.angle_gamma   90.00
#
_symmetry.space_group_name_H-M   'P 1'
#
loop_
_entity.id
_entity.type
_entity.pdbx_description
1 polymer ?
#
loop_
_entity_poly.entity_id
_entity_poly.type
_entity_poly.pdbx_seq_one_letter_code
_entity_poly.pdbx_strand_id
1 'polypeptide(L)' 'MTNLLTQEQEAEADRLAGAHATLRDRAVAAGYGNNLSDEDVAELRTEMAVLSSQYFDLTGEALE' A
#
# COMPACT_ATOMS: atom_id res chain seq x y z
N MET A 1 -13.41 17.92 10.53
CA MET A 1 -12.22 17.93 11.40
C MET A 1 -11.07 17.48 10.55
N THR A 2 -10.10 18.35 10.28
CA THR A 2 -8.83 17.90 9.69
C THR A 2 -8.04 17.30 10.84
N ASN A 3 -7.86 15.97 10.85
CA ASN A 3 -6.93 15.34 11.79
C ASN A 3 -5.53 15.81 11.37
N LEU A 4 -4.95 16.72 12.15
CA LEU A 4 -3.55 17.07 12.00
C LEU A 4 -2.74 15.91 12.56
N LEU A 5 -2.03 15.22 11.66
CA LEU A 5 -1.07 14.18 12.01
C LEU A 5 0.11 14.80 12.76
N THR A 6 0.69 14.05 13.68
CA THR A 6 2.00 14.39 14.22
C THR A 6 3.10 14.11 13.18
N GLN A 7 4.29 14.67 13.35
CA GLN A 7 5.42 14.39 12.45
C GLN A 7 5.76 12.89 12.37
N GLU A 8 5.58 12.16 13.47
CA GLU A 8 5.77 10.70 13.49
C GLU A 8 4.70 9.98 12.67
N GLN A 9 3.44 10.44 12.76
CA GLN A 9 2.34 9.90 11.96
C GLN A 9 2.48 10.25 10.48
N GLU A 10 2.96 11.45 10.14
CA GLU A 10 3.27 11.82 8.75
C GLU A 10 4.37 10.91 8.19
N ALA A 11 5.46 10.70 8.94
CA ALA A 11 6.54 9.81 8.51
C ALA A 11 6.11 8.33 8.39
N GLU A 12 5.16 7.88 9.22
CA GLU A 12 4.57 6.54 9.10
C GLU A 12 3.64 6.45 7.88
N ALA A 13 2.82 7.46 7.65
CA ALA A 13 1.94 7.55 6.49
C ALA A 13 2.74 7.51 5.18
N ASP A 14 3.84 8.26 5.10
CA ASP A 14 4.76 8.25 3.95
C ASP A 14 5.39 6.87 3.74
N ARG A 15 5.78 6.18 4.83
CA ARG A 15 6.32 4.81 4.75
C ARG A 15 5.29 3.82 4.23
N LEU A 16 4.05 3.86 4.74
CA LEU A 16 2.95 2.99 4.29
C LEU A 16 2.60 3.25 2.82
N ALA A 17 2.50 4.51 2.41
CA ALA A 17 2.23 4.89 1.02
C ALA A 17 3.35 4.44 0.07
N GLY A 18 4.62 4.61 0.47
CA GLY A 18 5.77 4.16 -0.31
C GLY A 18 5.84 2.64 -0.46
N ALA A 19 5.55 1.89 0.62
CA ALA A 19 5.48 0.44 0.58
C ALA A 19 4.36 -0.05 -0.36
N HIS A 20 3.17 0.56 -0.26
CA HIS A 20 2.03 0.25 -1.13
C HIS A 20 2.37 0.48 -2.61
N ALA A 21 2.97 1.63 -2.93
CA ALA A 21 3.38 1.95 -4.30
C ALA A 21 4.41 0.95 -4.84
N THR A 22 5.38 0.55 -4.02
CA THR A 22 6.39 -0.45 -4.39
C THR A 22 5.76 -1.81 -4.73
N LEU A 23 4.79 -2.27 -3.92
CA LEU A 23 4.08 -3.53 -4.18
C LEU A 23 3.22 -3.44 -5.45
N ARG A 24 2.55 -2.31 -5.66
CA ARG A 24 1.79 -2.06 -6.89
C ARG A 24 2.70 -2.13 -8.12
N ASP A 25 3.83 -1.45 -8.09
CA ASP A 25 4.78 -1.43 -9.22
C ASP A 25 5.35 -2.83 -9.48
N ARG A 26 5.62 -3.61 -8.43
CA ARG A 26 6.02 -5.02 -8.55
C ARG A 26 4.92 -5.88 -9.18
N ALA A 27 3.68 -5.74 -8.73
CA ALA A 27 2.54 -6.47 -9.28
C ALA A 27 2.33 -6.13 -10.77
N VAL A 28 2.45 -4.86 -11.13
CA VAL A 28 2.34 -4.39 -12.53
C VAL A 28 3.49 -4.94 -13.38
N ALA A 29 4.74 -4.79 -12.94
CA ALA A 29 5.92 -5.26 -13.68
C ALA A 29 5.87 -6.78 -13.91
N ALA A 30 5.44 -7.53 -12.91
CA ALA A 30 5.39 -8.97 -12.99
C ALA A 30 4.15 -9.47 -13.75
N GLY A 31 3.04 -8.72 -13.73
CA GLY A 31 1.89 -8.93 -14.61
C GLY A 31 2.22 -8.72 -16.09
N TYR A 32 2.99 -7.69 -16.45
CA TYR A 32 3.47 -7.50 -17.84
C TYR A 32 4.39 -8.65 -18.31
N GLY A 33 5.14 -9.25 -17.41
CA GLY A 33 6.02 -10.39 -17.72
C GLY A 33 5.33 -11.75 -17.72
N ASN A 34 4.06 -11.86 -17.29
CA ASN A 34 3.41 -13.12 -16.90
C ASN A 34 4.27 -13.95 -15.91
N ASN A 35 5.01 -13.28 -15.03
CA ASN A 35 6.00 -13.90 -14.14
C ASN A 35 5.43 -14.29 -12.77
N LEU A 36 4.18 -13.94 -12.48
CA LEU A 36 3.49 -14.30 -11.24
C LEU A 36 2.37 -15.28 -11.52
N SER A 37 2.19 -16.21 -10.59
CA SER A 37 0.98 -17.02 -10.53
C SER A 37 -0.19 -16.20 -10.00
N ASP A 38 -1.41 -16.70 -10.17
CA ASP A 38 -2.60 -16.10 -9.56
C ASP A 38 -2.50 -16.05 -8.03
N GLU A 39 -1.80 -17.01 -7.42
CA GLU A 39 -1.55 -17.06 -5.97
C GLU A 39 -0.61 -15.93 -5.52
N ASP A 40 0.49 -15.70 -6.24
CA ASP A 40 1.42 -14.60 -5.94
C ASP A 40 0.73 -13.23 -6.11
N VAL A 41 -0.13 -13.10 -7.13
CA VAL A 41 -0.92 -11.88 -7.34
C VAL A 41 -1.94 -11.69 -6.20
N ALA A 42 -2.55 -12.77 -5.70
CA ALA A 42 -3.47 -12.70 -4.56
C ALA A 42 -2.75 -12.32 -3.26
N GLU A 43 -1.53 -12.82 -3.05
CA GLU A 43 -0.70 -12.45 -1.91
C GLU A 43 -0.33 -10.96 -1.95
N LEU A 44 0.15 -10.46 -3.09
CA LEU A 44 0.47 -9.04 -3.26
C LEU A 44 -0.75 -8.13 -3.03
N ARG A 45 -1.93 -8.52 -3.52
CA ARG A 45 -3.18 -7.78 -3.27
C ARG A 45 -3.56 -7.76 -1.79
N THR A 46 -3.35 -8.89 -1.10
CA THR A 46 -3.62 -8.98 0.34
C THR A 46 -2.69 -8.06 1.12
N GLU A 47 -1.39 -8.06 0.78
CA GLU A 47 -0.41 -7.19 1.42
C GLU A 47 -0.70 -5.70 1.15
N MET A 48 -1.05 -5.34 -0.09
CA MET A 48 -1.50 -3.99 -0.44
C MET A 48 -2.75 -3.57 0.34
N ALA A 49 -3.73 -4.45 0.50
CA ALA A 49 -4.95 -4.16 1.27
C ALA A 49 -4.63 -3.92 2.76
N VAL A 50 -3.68 -4.67 3.32
CA VAL A 50 -3.21 -4.46 4.70
C VAL A 50 -2.54 -3.10 4.86
N LEU A 51 -1.68 -2.70 3.92
CA LEU A 51 -1.03 -1.37 3.95
C LEU A 51 -2.05 -0.24 3.78
N SER A 52 -3.02 -0.39 2.88
CA SER A 52 -4.09 0.59 2.67
C SER A 52 -4.97 0.72 3.92
N SER A 53 -5.28 -0.38 4.62
CA SER A 53 -6.00 -0.34 5.89
C SER A 53 -5.21 0.39 6.99
N GLN A 54 -3.92 0.11 7.14
CA GLN A 54 -3.08 0.79 8.13
C GLN A 54 -2.96 2.28 7.85
N TYR A 55 -2.83 2.65 6.57
CA TYR A 55 -2.80 4.04 6.15
C TYR A 55 -4.14 4.74 6.41
N PHE A 56 -5.26 4.07 6.15
CA PHE A 56 -6.60 4.59 6.45
C PHE A 56 -6.82 4.80 7.95
N ASP A 57 -6.42 3.83 8.78
CA ASP A 57 -6.53 3.96 10.24
C ASP A 57 -5.70 5.15 10.77
N LEU A 58 -4.60 5.46 10.10
CA LEU A 58 -3.69 6.56 10.46
C LEU A 58 -4.17 7.92 9.95
N THR A 59 -4.62 8.00 8.70
CA THR A 59 -4.86 9.27 7.98
C THR A 59 -6.33 9.57 7.73
N GLY A 60 -7.18 8.54 7.72
CA GLY A 60 -8.58 8.62 7.25
C GLY A 60 -8.74 8.57 5.73
N GLU A 61 -7.65 8.39 4.98
CA GLU A 61 -7.64 8.33 3.51
C GLU A 61 -7.29 6.91 3.02
N ALA A 62 -7.87 6.49 1.91
CA ALA A 62 -7.58 5.18 1.32
C ALA A 62 -6.51 5.30 0.23
N LEU A 63 -5.58 4.34 0.17
CA LEU A 63 -4.60 4.25 -0.92
C LEU A 63 -5.19 3.47 -2.10
N GLU A 64 -5.00 4.00 -3.32
CA GLU A 64 -5.40 3.40 -4.61
C GLU A 64 -4.25 2.78 -5.41
#